data_AF-A0A3D6DVU6-F1
#
_entry.id   AF-A0A3D6DVU6-F1
#
_cell.length_a   1.000
_cell.length_b   1.000
_cell.length_c   1.000
_cell.angle_alpha   90.00
_cell.angle_beta   90.00
_cell.angle_gamma   90.00
#
_symmetry.space_group_name_H-M   'P 1'
#
loop_
_entity.id
_entity.type
_entity.pdbx_description
1 polymer ?
#
loop_
_entity_poly.entity_id
_entity_poly.type
_entity_poly.pdbx_seq_one_letter_code
_entity_poly.pdbx_strand_id
1 'polypeptide(L)'
;MNWIDALQASPAYAAQKALAARVAPSDAEVRSLLEALAARGGKLSKAALAQRLGMPAMRISGFVNAARRVLNLDQAAVLVLDETAGTVELNRELLGRQFRVTVR
;
A
#
# COMPACT_ATOMS: atom_id res chain seq x y z
N MET A 1 -18.13 -6.27 -4.33
CA MET A 1 -17.08 -5.28 -4.67
C MET A 1 -15.88 -5.54 -3.79
N ASN A 2 -14.68 -5.66 -4.36
CA ASN A 2 -13.46 -5.82 -3.58
C ASN A 2 -13.18 -4.51 -2.80
N TRP A 3 -12.73 -4.58 -1.55
CA TRP A 3 -12.42 -3.38 -0.76
C TRP A 3 -11.33 -2.52 -1.41
N ILE A 4 -10.47 -3.12 -2.23
CA ILE A 4 -9.46 -2.41 -3.04
C ILE A 4 -10.12 -1.57 -4.14
N ASP A 5 -11.20 -2.05 -4.76
CA ASP A 5 -11.96 -1.27 -5.74
C ASP A 5 -12.58 -0.03 -5.07
N ALA A 6 -13.17 -0.24 -3.89
CA ALA A 6 -13.75 0.85 -3.10
C ALA A 6 -12.69 1.87 -2.65
N LEU A 7 -11.49 1.40 -2.26
CA LEU A 7 -10.36 2.27 -1.92
C LEU A 7 -9.94 3.11 -3.12
N GLN A 8 -9.72 2.49 -4.29
CA GLN A 8 -9.26 3.17 -5.49
C GLN A 8 -10.28 4.16 -6.06
N ALA A 9 -11.58 3.91 -5.82
CA ALA A 9 -12.67 4.82 -6.16
C ALA A 9 -12.87 5.95 -5.12
N SER A 10 -12.20 5.91 -3.97
CA SER A 10 -12.42 6.90 -2.92
C SER A 10 -11.82 8.27 -3.30
N PRO A 11 -12.50 9.38 -2.97
CA PRO A 11 -11.97 10.72 -3.21
C PRO A 11 -10.61 10.97 -2.54
N ALA A 12 -10.40 10.41 -1.34
CA ALA A 12 -9.15 10.56 -0.61
C ALA A 12 -7.97 9.90 -1.33
N TYR A 13 -8.17 8.71 -1.90
CA TYR A 13 -7.16 8.02 -2.70
C TYR A 13 -6.80 8.81 -3.97
N ALA A 14 -7.81 9.27 -4.71
CA ALA A 14 -7.60 10.08 -5.91
C ALA A 14 -6.83 11.38 -5.60
N ALA A 15 -7.18 12.06 -4.51
CA ALA A 15 -6.50 13.27 -4.06
C ALA A 15 -5.03 13.01 -3.71
N GLN A 16 -4.73 11.97 -2.93
CA GLN A 16 -3.35 11.63 -2.58
C GLN A 16 -2.52 11.20 -3.78
N LYS A 17 -3.12 10.43 -4.70
CA LYS A 17 -2.43 10.01 -5.92
C LYS A 17 -2.07 11.23 -6.78
N ALA A 18 -2.96 12.22 -6.87
CA ALA A 18 -2.68 13.49 -7.54
C ALA A 18 -1.54 14.27 -6.86
N LEU A 19 -1.50 14.32 -5.52
CA LEU A 19 -0.42 14.97 -4.75
C LEU A 19 0.93 14.24 -4.90
N ALA A 20 0.92 12.92 -5.02
CA ALA A 20 2.13 12.13 -5.27
C ALA A 20 2.64 12.28 -6.72
N ALA A 21 1.77 12.64 -7.68
CA ALA A 21 2.11 12.95 -9.06
C ALA A 21 3.01 11.88 -9.70
N ARG A 22 4.16 12.27 -10.27
CA ARG A 22 5.06 11.37 -11.04
C ARG A 22 5.63 10.21 -10.23
N VAL A 23 5.65 10.30 -8.91
CA VAL A 23 6.17 9.21 -8.07
C VAL A 23 5.07 8.24 -7.62
N ALA A 24 3.80 8.55 -7.90
CA ALA A 24 2.69 7.70 -7.50
C ALA A 24 2.76 6.38 -8.28
N PRO A 25 2.68 5.22 -7.62
CA PRO A 25 2.52 3.97 -8.34
C PRO A 25 1.21 3.93 -9.11
N SER A 26 1.16 3.12 -10.16
CA SER A 26 -0.08 2.83 -10.88
C SER A 26 -1.10 2.13 -9.98
N ASP A 27 -2.39 2.19 -10.33
CA ASP A 27 -3.43 1.51 -9.53
C ASP A 27 -3.26 -0.02 -9.55
N ALA A 28 -2.71 -0.56 -10.63
CA ALA A 28 -2.39 -1.98 -10.71
C ALA A 28 -1.27 -2.38 -9.74
N GLU A 29 -0.24 -1.53 -9.59
CA GLU A 29 0.84 -1.78 -8.64
C GLU A 29 0.37 -1.63 -7.18
N VAL A 30 -0.42 -0.59 -6.87
CA VAL A 30 -1.02 -0.44 -5.53
C VAL A 30 -1.93 -1.62 -5.21
N ARG A 31 -2.77 -2.06 -6.15
CA ARG A 31 -3.61 -3.25 -6.01
C ARG A 31 -2.78 -4.48 -5.68
N SER A 32 -1.75 -4.75 -6.49
CA SER A 32 -0.88 -5.93 -6.31
C SER A 32 -0.20 -5.93 -4.94
N LEU A 33 0.25 -4.77 -4.46
CA LEU A 33 0.80 -4.60 -3.11
C LEU A 33 -0.21 -4.94 -2.01
N LEU A 34 -1.43 -4.37 -2.11
CA LEU A 34 -2.48 -4.54 -1.13
C LEU A 34 -2.99 -6.00 -1.09
N GLU A 35 -3.19 -6.62 -2.24
CA GLU A 35 -3.53 -8.05 -2.35
C GLU A 35 -2.41 -8.92 -1.77
N ALA A 36 -1.15 -8.57 -2.05
CA ALA A 36 -0.01 -9.32 -1.55
C ALA A 36 0.03 -9.34 -0.02
N LEU A 37 -0.16 -8.18 0.61
CA LEU A 37 -0.17 -8.03 2.07
C LEU A 37 -1.42 -8.64 2.70
N ALA A 38 -2.61 -8.38 2.15
CA ALA A 38 -3.88 -8.89 2.68
C ALA A 38 -3.93 -10.42 2.70
N ALA A 39 -3.39 -11.08 1.67
CA ALA A 39 -3.31 -12.53 1.60
C ALA A 39 -2.47 -13.19 2.71
N ARG A 40 -1.66 -12.42 3.46
CA ARG A 40 -0.87 -12.91 4.60
C ARG A 40 -1.16 -12.18 5.91
N GLY A 41 -2.40 -11.69 6.07
CA GLY A 41 -2.83 -11.04 7.32
C GLY A 41 -2.27 -9.62 7.49
N GLY A 42 -1.70 -9.03 6.45
CA GLY A 42 -1.23 -7.64 6.45
C GLY A 42 0.28 -7.47 6.58
N LYS A 43 1.09 -8.54 6.72
CA LYS A 43 2.54 -8.40 6.90
C LYS A 43 3.35 -9.35 6.00
N LEU A 44 4.42 -8.83 5.42
CA LEU A 44 5.36 -9.57 4.58
C LEU A 44 6.80 -9.08 4.80
N SER A 45 7.79 -9.96 4.57
CA SER A 45 9.16 -9.50 4.38
C SER A 45 9.33 -8.80 3.02
N LYS A 46 10.31 -7.90 2.88
CA LYS A 46 10.63 -7.25 1.59
C LYS A 46 10.96 -8.28 0.51
N ALA A 47 11.66 -9.36 0.88
CA ALA A 47 12.00 -10.44 -0.03
C ALA A 47 10.75 -11.20 -0.52
N ALA A 48 9.83 -11.53 0.38
CA ALA A 48 8.58 -12.20 0.01
C ALA A 48 7.67 -11.29 -0.83
N LEU A 49 7.65 -9.99 -0.53
CA LEU A 49 6.93 -9.00 -1.32
C LEU A 49 7.55 -8.86 -2.73
N ALA A 50 8.88 -8.80 -2.83
CA ALA A 50 9.60 -8.78 -4.11
C ALA A 50 9.20 -9.94 -5.03
N GLN A 51 9.23 -11.15 -4.47
CA GLN A 51 8.86 -12.38 -5.20
C GLN A 51 7.40 -12.32 -5.67
N ARG A 52 6.47 -11.91 -4.80
CA ARG A 52 5.05 -11.82 -5.13
C ARG A 52 4.74 -10.77 -6.20
N LEU A 53 5.47 -9.67 -6.20
CA LEU A 53 5.29 -8.58 -7.16
C LEU A 53 6.11 -8.77 -8.44
N GLY A 54 6.93 -9.83 -8.54
CA GLY A 54 7.86 -10.02 -9.66
C GLY A 54 8.87 -8.87 -9.80
N MET A 55 9.17 -8.17 -8.71
CA MET A 55 9.99 -6.96 -8.71
C MET A 55 11.40 -7.25 -8.16
N PRO A 56 12.47 -6.66 -8.72
CA PRO A 56 13.81 -6.75 -8.13
C PRO A 56 13.82 -6.24 -6.69
N ALA A 57 14.47 -6.98 -5.78
CA ALA A 57 14.48 -6.66 -4.34
C ALA A 57 14.98 -5.23 -4.05
N MET A 58 15.96 -4.73 -4.81
CA MET A 58 16.49 -3.37 -4.68
C MET A 58 15.45 -2.26 -4.92
N ARG A 59 14.37 -2.55 -5.67
CA ARG A 59 13.31 -1.57 -5.98
C ARG A 59 12.22 -1.52 -4.93
N ILE A 60 12.13 -2.52 -4.03
CA ILE A 60 11.00 -2.66 -3.11
C ILE A 60 10.91 -1.49 -2.13
N SER A 61 12.02 -1.08 -1.50
CA SER A 61 11.98 0.05 -0.57
C SER A 61 11.47 1.34 -1.25
N GLY A 62 11.95 1.63 -2.47
CA GLY A 62 11.49 2.78 -3.24
C GLY A 62 10.00 2.69 -3.61
N PHE A 63 9.56 1.52 -4.08
CA PHE A 63 8.16 1.26 -4.42
C PHE A 63 7.23 1.38 -3.20
N VAL A 64 7.59 0.79 -2.06
CA VAL A 64 6.78 0.87 -0.83
C VAL A 64 6.72 2.31 -0.33
N ASN A 65 7.81 3.08 -0.38
CA ASN A 65 7.79 4.50 -0.01
C ASN A 65 6.91 5.33 -0.96
N ALA A 66 6.92 5.02 -2.26
CA ALA A 66 5.99 5.64 -3.21
C ALA A 66 4.52 5.31 -2.88
N ALA A 67 4.21 4.06 -2.53
CA ALA A 67 2.87 3.65 -2.10
C ALA A 67 2.45 4.32 -0.77
N ARG A 68 3.38 4.50 0.18
CA ARG A 68 3.13 5.23 1.43
C ARG A 68 2.69 6.67 1.18
N ARG A 69 3.24 7.35 0.17
CA ARG A 69 2.81 8.71 -0.20
C ARG A 69 1.36 8.79 -0.69
N VAL A 70 0.79 7.67 -1.12
CA VAL A 70 -0.61 7.58 -1.54
C VAL A 70 -1.52 7.12 -0.40
N LEU A 71 -1.03 6.20 0.44
CA LEU A 71 -1.86 5.50 1.44
C LEU A 71 -1.78 6.08 2.85
N ASN A 72 -0.71 6.79 3.21
CA ASN A 72 -0.52 7.33 4.56
C ASN A 72 -1.01 8.78 4.64
N LEU A 73 -2.32 8.96 4.85
CA LEU A 73 -2.92 10.28 5.07
C LEU A 73 -2.39 10.90 6.36
N ASP A 74 -2.03 12.19 6.30
CA ASP A 74 -1.59 12.97 7.47
C ASP A 74 -0.52 12.26 8.32
N GLN A 75 0.44 11.61 7.64
CA GLN A 75 1.53 10.83 8.25
C GLN A 75 1.10 9.59 9.05
N ALA A 76 -0.15 9.14 8.92
CA ALA A 76 -0.63 7.96 9.62
C ALA A 76 -0.06 6.67 9.03
N ALA A 77 0.20 5.70 9.90
CA ALA A 77 0.90 4.46 9.58
C ALA A 77 -0.01 3.38 8.94
N VAL A 78 -0.72 3.72 7.86
CA VAL A 78 -1.52 2.74 7.08
C VAL A 78 -0.60 1.67 6.47
N LEU A 79 0.48 2.11 5.83
CA LEU A 79 1.53 1.25 5.30
C LEU A 79 2.85 1.60 5.99
N VAL A 80 3.48 0.60 6.60
CA VAL A 80 4.75 0.73 7.31
C VAL A 80 5.81 -0.08 6.60
N LEU A 81 6.99 0.51 6.45
CA LEU A 81 8.21 -0.14 6.00
C LEU A 81 9.19 -0.11 7.17
N ASP A 82 9.49 -1.29 7.73
CA ASP A 82 10.54 -1.46 8.73
C ASP A 82 11.81 -1.93 8.00
N GLU A 83 12.75 -1.02 7.82
CA GLU A 83 14.02 -1.32 7.15
C GLU A 83 14.93 -2.21 7.99
N THR A 84 14.85 -2.11 9.32
CA THR A 84 15.66 -2.91 10.24
C THR A 84 15.19 -4.36 10.27
N ALA A 85 13.88 -4.59 10.39
CA ALA A 85 13.29 -5.92 10.34
C ALA A 85 13.13 -6.44 8.91
N GLY A 86 13.24 -5.58 7.90
CA GLY A 86 13.03 -5.94 6.50
C GLY A 86 11.59 -6.35 6.21
N THR A 87 10.60 -5.68 6.82
CA THR A 87 9.18 -6.01 6.67
C THR A 87 8.32 -4.84 6.20
N VAL A 88 7.20 -5.18 5.58
CA VAL A 88 6.15 -4.26 5.15
C VAL A 88 4.85 -4.69 5.81
N GLU A 89 4.14 -3.75 6.42
CA GLU A 89 2.93 -3.99 7.18
C GLU A 89 1.80 -3.05 6.77
N LEU A 90 0.60 -3.60 6.60
CA LEU A 90 -0.63 -2.92 6.23
C LEU A 90 -1.61 -2.95 7.42
N ASN A 91 -1.91 -1.78 7.95
CA ASN A 91 -2.99 -1.60 8.92
C ASN A 91 -4.33 -1.43 8.18
N ARG A 92 -5.02 -2.55 7.94
CA ARG A 92 -6.32 -2.59 7.24
C ARG A 92 -7.44 -1.83 7.96
N GLU A 93 -7.43 -1.84 9.29
CA GLU A 93 -8.43 -1.13 10.07
C GLU A 93 -8.27 0.39 9.91
N LEU A 94 -7.05 0.89 10.04
CA LEU A 94 -6.73 2.30 9.85
C LEU A 94 -7.03 2.75 8.41
N LEU A 95 -6.66 1.93 7.42
CA LEU A 95 -7.01 2.17 6.01
C LEU A 95 -8.53 2.35 5.85
N GLY A 96 -9.32 1.43 6.41
CA GLY A 96 -10.78 1.50 6.33
C GLY A 96 -11.33 2.78 6.95
N ARG A 97 -10.82 3.19 8.12
CA ARG A 97 -11.22 4.44 8.79
C ARG A 97 -10.87 5.68 7.97
N GLN A 98 -9.64 5.75 7.46
CA GLN A 98 -9.12 6.92 6.76
C GLN A 98 -9.76 7.13 5.38
N PHE A 99 -9.91 6.05 4.62
CA PHE A 99 -10.50 6.11 3.28
C PHE A 99 -12.01 5.92 3.28
N ARG A 100 -12.62 5.71 4.46
CA ARG A 100 -14.07 5.44 4.66
C ARG A 100 -14.55 4.25 3.83
N VAL A 101 -13.75 3.18 3.83
CA VAL A 101 -14.05 1.92 3.12
C VAL A 101 -14.17 0.75 4.09
N THR A 102 -15.05 -0.21 3.78
CA THR A 102 -15.18 -1.43 4.58
C THR A 102 -14.14 -2.44 4.15
N VAL A 103 -13.16 -2.72 5.02
CA VAL A 103 -12.09 -3.69 4.78
C VAL A 103 -12.42 -4.95 5.58
N ARG A 104 -13.11 -5.91 4.96
CA ARG A 104 -13.42 -7.23 5.53
C ARG A 104 -12.57 -8.30 4.85
#